data_AF-A0A9Q0JBR8-F1
#
_entry.id   AF-A0A9Q0JBR8-F1
#
_cell.length_a   1.000
_cell.length_b   1.000
_cell.length_c   1.000
_cell.angle_alpha   90.00
_cell.angle_beta   90.00
_cell.angle_gamma   90.00
#
_symmetry.space_group_name_H-M   'P 1'
#
loop_
_entity.id
_entity.type
_entity.pdbx_description
1 polymer ?
#
loop_
_entity_poly.entity_id
_entity_poly.type
_entity_poly.pdbx_seq_one_letter_code
_entity_poly.pdbx_strand_id
1 'polypeptide(L)'
;MMMKLSKMAWACLITVLVVWPFIISAGMEQLQQEDPELSGPLIAQPPTVIQQPVKRGGEGQRIRGPKGLCIDVPSGDYYDGAEVLLWPCKSDGDSQNQLWTFEEDGTITSNGFFCLMPSIKSGCPTSQPNNYLMISTCPDDPSGSFAQWKHDGSEGFILHRQTGLVLTAKSDAQGERGA
;
A
#
# COMPACT_ATOMS: atom_id res chain seq x y z
N MET A 1 -31.56 52.46 -15.99
CA MET A 1 -32.06 53.30 -14.88
C MET A 1 -31.79 52.52 -13.59
N MET A 2 -31.18 53.14 -12.57
CA MET A 2 -30.74 52.47 -11.33
C MET A 2 -31.17 53.27 -10.09
N MET A 3 -30.97 52.69 -8.90
CA MET A 3 -31.28 53.15 -7.52
C MET A 3 -32.54 52.46 -6.91
N LYS A 4 -32.57 52.10 -5.61
CA LYS A 4 -31.58 52.29 -4.52
C LYS A 4 -31.68 51.21 -3.42
N LEU A 5 -30.68 51.18 -2.54
CA LEU A 5 -30.54 50.23 -1.42
C LEU A 5 -31.44 50.56 -0.22
N SER A 6 -31.73 49.53 0.60
CA SER A 6 -32.03 49.62 2.04
C SER A 6 -30.92 48.87 2.78
N LYS A 7 -30.11 49.45 3.69
CA LYS A 7 -30.42 50.01 5.03
C LYS A 7 -31.11 48.95 5.91
N MET A 8 -30.50 48.33 6.93
CA MET A 8 -29.65 48.75 8.09
C MET A 8 -30.41 49.18 9.35
N ALA A 9 -30.06 48.50 10.45
CA ALA A 9 -30.01 48.91 11.86
C ALA A 9 -31.32 49.20 12.64
N TRP A 10 -31.60 48.31 13.61
CA TRP A 10 -31.79 48.61 15.05
C TRP A 10 -31.29 47.36 15.81
N ALA A 11 -30.38 47.38 16.80
CA ALA A 11 -30.12 48.29 17.91
C ALA A 11 -31.14 48.16 19.06
N CYS A 12 -30.73 47.43 20.11
CA CYS A 12 -31.39 47.44 21.42
C CYS A 12 -30.31 47.76 22.46
N LEU A 13 -30.50 48.85 23.23
CA LEU A 13 -29.52 49.42 24.16
C LEU A 13 -29.93 49.14 25.61
N ILE A 14 -28.98 48.70 26.43
CA ILE A 14 -28.99 48.87 27.89
C ILE A 14 -27.56 49.24 28.31
N THR A 15 -27.38 50.35 29.02
CA THR A 15 -26.06 50.91 29.38
C THR A 15 -26.05 51.56 30.77
N VAL A 16 -25.44 50.91 31.75
CA VAL A 16 -25.09 51.43 33.11
C VAL A 16 -23.85 50.62 33.58
N LEU A 17 -22.63 51.09 33.90
CA LEU A 17 -22.00 52.39 34.26
C LEU A 17 -22.00 52.72 35.78
N VAL A 18 -20.86 52.75 36.51
CA VAL A 18 -19.47 52.32 36.25
C VAL A 18 -18.78 51.97 37.60
N VAL A 19 -17.95 50.92 37.67
CA VAL A 19 -16.77 50.87 38.59
C VAL A 19 -15.70 49.88 38.10
N TRP A 20 -14.48 50.41 37.91
CA TRP A 20 -13.17 49.72 37.93
C TRP A 20 -12.38 50.34 39.11
N PRO A 21 -11.25 49.77 39.60
CA PRO A 21 -10.41 48.74 38.97
C PRO A 21 -10.03 47.56 39.89
N PHE A 22 -9.38 46.54 39.32
CA PHE A 22 -8.10 46.04 39.85
C PHE A 22 -7.30 45.32 38.74
N ILE A 23 -5.98 45.43 38.78
CA ILE A 23 -5.07 44.81 37.80
C ILE A 23 -4.50 43.51 38.38
N ILE A 24 -4.59 42.43 37.61
CA ILE A 24 -3.51 41.43 37.56
C ILE A 24 -3.18 41.20 36.08
N SER A 25 -1.92 41.47 35.71
CA SER A 25 -1.39 41.13 34.40
C SER A 25 -0.86 39.70 34.41
N ALA A 26 -1.37 38.88 33.51
CA ALA A 26 -0.72 37.67 33.02
C ALA A 26 -1.19 37.48 31.57
N GLY A 27 -0.32 37.30 30.58
CA GLY A 27 1.13 37.20 30.64
C GLY A 27 1.63 36.66 29.31
N MET A 28 1.63 37.50 28.27
CA MET A 28 2.13 37.12 26.95
C MET A 28 3.65 37.14 26.95
N GLU A 29 4.25 36.12 27.57
CA GLU A 29 5.70 35.98 27.66
C GLU A 29 6.20 35.17 26.45
N GLN A 30 6.99 35.80 25.59
CA GLN A 30 7.84 35.10 24.63
C GLN A 30 9.25 35.00 25.21
N LEU A 31 9.89 33.83 25.10
CA LEU A 31 11.05 33.65 24.21
C LEU A 31 11.51 32.17 24.23
N GLN A 32 12.44 31.83 23.34
CA GLN A 32 12.84 30.45 23.04
C GLN A 32 13.87 29.89 24.03
N GLN A 33 13.81 28.58 24.26
CA GLN A 33 15.01 27.77 24.52
C GLN A 33 14.79 26.38 23.92
N GLU A 34 15.69 25.95 23.03
CA GLU A 34 15.75 24.58 22.50
C GLU A 34 16.82 23.79 23.27
N ASP A 35 16.56 22.52 23.61
CA ASP A 35 17.51 21.39 23.66
C ASP A 35 16.74 20.04 23.88
N PRO A 36 17.35 18.82 23.89
CA PRO A 36 17.01 17.86 22.83
C PRO A 36 16.52 16.47 23.31
N GLU A 37 16.60 15.49 22.40
CA GLU A 37 16.17 14.08 22.50
C GLU A 37 16.35 13.36 23.86
N LEU A 38 15.32 12.60 24.28
CA LEU A 38 15.28 11.13 24.04
C LEU A 38 13.92 10.48 24.38
N SER A 39 13.55 9.43 23.61
CA SER A 39 12.59 8.34 23.94
C SER A 39 11.23 8.69 24.61
N GLY A 40 10.06 8.47 24.00
CA GLY A 40 9.73 7.86 22.70
C GLY A 40 8.47 6.97 22.79
N PRO A 41 7.30 7.42 22.32
CA PRO A 41 6.05 6.64 22.37
C PRO A 41 5.97 5.56 21.27
N LEU A 42 4.92 4.72 21.35
CA LEU A 42 4.67 3.54 20.50
C LEU A 42 4.97 3.76 19.00
N ILE A 43 5.95 3.01 18.49
CA ILE A 43 6.39 3.07 17.09
C ILE A 43 5.29 2.49 16.18
N ALA A 44 4.90 3.27 15.16
CA ALA A 44 4.09 2.75 14.06
C ALA A 44 4.90 1.69 13.30
N GLN A 45 4.47 0.43 13.36
CA GLN A 45 5.11 -0.64 12.59
C GLN A 45 4.95 -0.34 11.09
N PRO A 46 6.01 -0.39 10.28
CA PRO A 46 5.86 -0.24 8.85
C PRO A 46 5.02 -1.39 8.28
N PRO A 47 4.24 -1.18 7.21
CA PRO A 47 3.71 -2.29 6.41
C PRO A 47 4.86 -3.23 6.05
N THR A 48 4.63 -4.54 6.08
CA THR A 48 5.73 -5.51 6.05
C THR A 48 6.47 -5.50 4.71
N VAL A 49 7.60 -4.79 4.70
CA VAL A 49 8.38 -4.47 3.51
C VAL A 49 8.88 -5.73 2.80
N ILE A 50 8.77 -5.75 1.48
CA ILE A 50 9.37 -6.77 0.62
C ILE A 50 10.84 -6.38 0.42
N GLN A 51 11.70 -6.76 1.38
CA GLN A 51 13.08 -6.28 1.52
C GLN A 51 14.07 -6.90 0.52
N GLN A 52 13.83 -6.77 -0.79
CA GLN A 52 14.78 -7.21 -1.82
C GLN A 52 14.90 -6.20 -2.97
N PRO A 53 16.13 -5.91 -3.45
CA PRO A 53 16.34 -5.00 -4.58
C PRO A 53 15.88 -5.69 -5.87
N VAL A 54 14.71 -5.28 -6.36
CA VAL A 54 14.09 -5.83 -7.57
C VAL A 54 14.96 -5.59 -8.80
N LYS A 55 15.52 -6.66 -9.37
CA LYS A 55 16.10 -6.66 -10.72
C LYS A 55 14.98 -6.74 -11.76
N ARG A 56 15.14 -6.05 -12.89
CA ARG A 56 14.26 -6.18 -14.07
C ARG A 56 14.90 -7.08 -15.11
N GLY A 57 14.10 -7.97 -15.69
CA GLY A 57 14.51 -8.98 -16.66
C GLY A 57 15.56 -9.98 -16.14
N GLY A 58 15.83 -11.01 -16.95
CA GLY A 58 16.84 -12.03 -16.67
C GLY A 58 16.35 -13.13 -15.72
N GLU A 59 17.25 -13.66 -14.88
CA GLU A 59 16.93 -14.73 -13.94
C GLU A 59 15.93 -14.27 -12.87
N GLY A 60 14.80 -14.97 -12.78
CA GLY A 60 13.73 -14.64 -11.84
C GLY A 60 14.20 -14.70 -10.38
N GLN A 61 13.70 -13.78 -9.56
CA GLN A 61 14.12 -13.62 -8.17
C GLN A 61 13.02 -14.02 -7.20
N ARG A 62 13.42 -14.43 -5.99
CA ARG A 62 12.47 -14.67 -4.91
C ARG A 62 11.91 -13.34 -4.39
N ILE A 63 10.61 -13.30 -4.13
CA ILE A 63 9.92 -12.18 -3.47
C ILE A 63 9.63 -12.58 -2.03
N ARG A 64 10.36 -12.02 -1.06
CA ARG A 64 10.15 -12.27 0.38
C ARG A 64 9.04 -11.41 0.97
N GLY A 65 8.10 -12.03 1.64
CA GLY A 65 7.06 -11.38 2.44
C GLY A 65 7.27 -11.52 3.96
N PRO A 66 6.19 -11.36 4.75
CA PRO A 66 6.19 -11.56 6.20
C PRO A 66 6.84 -12.87 6.66
N LYS A 67 7.36 -12.87 7.89
CA LYS A 67 8.03 -14.02 8.54
C LYS A 67 9.24 -14.57 7.76
N GLY A 68 9.75 -13.85 6.74
CA GLY A 68 10.85 -14.28 5.88
C GLY A 68 10.47 -15.34 4.84
N LEU A 69 9.17 -15.57 4.65
CA LEU A 69 8.60 -16.51 3.67
C LEU A 69 8.71 -15.92 2.26
N CYS A 70 8.63 -16.79 1.24
CA CYS A 70 8.63 -16.41 -0.17
C CYS A 70 7.23 -16.58 -0.78
N ILE A 71 6.90 -15.73 -1.75
CA ILE A 71 5.73 -15.89 -2.61
C ILE A 71 5.93 -17.14 -3.48
N ASP A 72 4.97 -18.06 -3.46
CA ASP A 72 5.07 -19.43 -3.99
C ASP A 72 3.79 -19.82 -4.76
N VAL A 73 3.95 -20.37 -5.98
CA VAL A 73 2.88 -21.07 -6.71
C VAL A 73 2.74 -22.48 -6.13
N PRO A 74 1.58 -22.85 -5.54
CA PRO A 74 1.42 -24.09 -4.80
C PRO A 74 1.90 -25.32 -5.57
N SER A 75 2.74 -26.14 -4.95
CA SER A 75 3.34 -27.37 -5.53
C SER A 75 4.16 -27.20 -6.82
N GLY A 76 4.13 -26.04 -7.48
CA GLY A 76 4.53 -25.88 -8.87
C GLY A 76 3.42 -26.16 -9.90
N ASP A 77 2.15 -26.21 -9.47
CA ASP A 77 1.00 -26.49 -10.32
C ASP A 77 0.56 -25.22 -11.08
N TYR A 78 1.09 -25.04 -12.29
CA TYR A 78 0.81 -23.88 -13.14
C TYR A 78 -0.50 -24.04 -13.94
N TYR A 79 -1.54 -23.32 -13.54
CA TYR A 79 -2.80 -23.17 -14.28
C TYR A 79 -3.47 -21.82 -14.01
N ASP A 80 -4.36 -21.41 -14.90
CA ASP A 80 -5.11 -20.14 -14.77
C ASP A 80 -5.96 -20.12 -13.50
N GLY A 81 -5.71 -19.15 -12.63
CA GLY A 81 -6.43 -18.96 -11.38
C GLY A 81 -5.87 -19.71 -10.18
N ALA A 82 -4.71 -20.38 -10.29
CA ALA A 82 -4.02 -20.97 -9.14
C ALA A 82 -3.63 -19.88 -8.12
N GLU A 83 -4.14 -19.97 -6.90
CA GLU A 83 -3.91 -19.00 -5.82
C GLU A 83 -2.46 -19.04 -5.32
N VAL A 84 -1.86 -17.87 -5.13
CA VAL A 84 -0.46 -17.70 -4.76
C VAL A 84 -0.35 -17.49 -3.25
N LEU A 85 0.50 -18.29 -2.59
CA LEU A 85 0.62 -18.36 -1.12
C LEU A 85 2.00 -17.91 -0.62
N LEU A 86 2.18 -17.83 0.71
CA LEU A 86 3.51 -17.74 1.33
C LEU A 86 4.00 -19.12 1.80
N TRP A 87 5.17 -19.52 1.30
CA TRP A 87 5.86 -20.76 1.68
C TRP A 87 7.30 -20.45 2.17
N PRO A 88 7.93 -21.29 3.02
CA PRO A 88 9.36 -21.17 3.29
C PRO A 88 10.20 -21.10 2.01
N CYS A 89 11.14 -20.15 1.97
CA CYS A 89 11.98 -19.92 0.80
C CYS A 89 12.84 -21.16 0.49
N LYS A 90 12.60 -21.81 -0.65
CA LYS A 90 13.36 -22.96 -1.14
C LYS A 90 14.76 -22.54 -1.57
N SER A 91 15.77 -23.39 -1.37
CA SER A 91 17.08 -23.28 -2.03
C SER A 91 16.97 -23.62 -3.53
N ASP A 92 18.02 -23.34 -4.30
CA ASP A 92 18.00 -23.48 -5.76
C ASP A 92 17.95 -24.95 -6.23
N GLY A 93 17.46 -25.16 -7.45
CA GLY A 93 17.27 -26.47 -8.09
C GLY A 93 15.81 -26.92 -8.19
N ASP A 94 14.99 -26.62 -7.17
CA ASP A 94 13.59 -27.07 -7.07
C ASP A 94 12.62 -25.89 -6.77
N SER A 95 13.01 -24.70 -7.25
CA SER A 95 12.53 -23.40 -6.77
C SER A 95 11.82 -22.52 -7.80
N GLN A 96 11.59 -23.01 -9.04
CA GLN A 96 10.94 -22.25 -10.13
C GLN A 96 9.62 -21.59 -9.68
N ASN A 97 8.82 -22.30 -8.88
CA ASN A 97 7.55 -21.80 -8.33
C ASN A 97 7.68 -20.66 -7.31
N GLN A 98 8.91 -20.27 -6.94
CA GLN A 98 9.23 -19.10 -6.11
C GLN A 98 10.11 -18.07 -6.85
N LEU A 99 10.41 -18.29 -8.13
CA LEU A 99 11.13 -17.33 -8.96
C LEU A 99 10.13 -16.46 -9.71
N TRP A 100 10.33 -15.16 -9.58
CA TRP A 100 9.48 -14.12 -10.17
C TRP A 100 10.36 -13.11 -10.92
N THR A 101 10.15 -12.98 -12.23
CA THR A 101 10.84 -11.96 -13.05
C THR A 101 9.95 -10.73 -13.14
N PHE A 102 10.57 -9.54 -13.07
CA PHE A 102 9.85 -8.27 -13.21
C PHE A 102 10.19 -7.71 -14.58
N GLU A 103 9.23 -7.72 -15.49
CA GLU A 103 9.48 -7.41 -16.90
C GLU A 103 9.40 -5.91 -17.19
N GLU A 104 9.89 -5.50 -18.35
CA GLU A 104 9.92 -4.09 -18.75
C GLU A 104 8.53 -3.52 -19.07
N ASP A 105 7.60 -4.36 -19.53
CA ASP A 105 6.18 -4.02 -19.69
C ASP A 105 5.44 -3.78 -18.35
N GLY A 106 6.07 -4.15 -17.23
CA GLY A 106 5.54 -4.03 -15.87
C GLY A 106 4.78 -5.25 -15.36
N THR A 107 4.74 -6.36 -16.09
CA THR A 107 4.29 -7.65 -15.55
C THR A 107 5.26 -8.21 -14.52
N ILE A 108 4.76 -9.15 -13.71
CA ILE A 108 5.57 -9.98 -12.83
C ILE A 108 5.29 -11.43 -13.22
N THR A 109 6.26 -12.11 -13.83
CA THR A 109 6.09 -13.44 -14.43
C THR A 109 6.65 -14.54 -13.53
N SER A 110 6.13 -15.75 -13.64
CA SER A 110 6.76 -16.97 -13.10
C SER A 110 6.74 -18.08 -14.15
N ASN A 111 7.80 -18.89 -14.18
CA ASN A 111 8.08 -19.90 -15.23
C ASN A 111 8.02 -19.34 -16.67
N GLY A 112 8.15 -18.02 -16.85
CA GLY A 112 8.15 -17.33 -18.16
C GLY A 112 6.82 -17.26 -18.91
N PHE A 113 5.74 -17.88 -18.42
CA PHE A 113 4.43 -17.95 -19.12
C PHE A 113 3.26 -17.35 -18.33
N PHE A 114 3.37 -17.30 -17.01
CA PHE A 114 2.26 -16.93 -16.13
C PHE A 114 2.54 -15.60 -15.43
N CYS A 115 1.58 -14.70 -15.49
CA CYS A 115 1.60 -13.40 -14.84
C CYS A 115 0.95 -13.46 -13.46
N LEU A 116 1.55 -12.80 -12.47
CA LEU A 116 0.93 -12.53 -11.18
C LEU A 116 -0.20 -11.50 -11.37
N MET A 117 -1.42 -11.86 -10.98
CA MET A 117 -2.63 -11.06 -11.17
C MET A 117 -3.53 -11.12 -9.93
N PRO A 118 -4.35 -10.09 -9.65
CA PRO A 118 -5.40 -10.18 -8.65
C PRO A 118 -6.63 -10.94 -9.19
N SER A 119 -7.36 -11.63 -8.32
CA SER A 119 -8.53 -12.42 -8.71
C SER A 119 -9.69 -11.54 -9.21
N ILE A 120 -10.00 -11.63 -10.51
CA ILE A 120 -11.01 -10.79 -11.17
C ILE A 120 -12.39 -11.46 -11.18
N LYS A 121 -12.99 -11.65 -10.00
CA LYS A 121 -14.43 -11.91 -9.92
C LYS A 121 -15.18 -10.57 -10.09
N SER A 122 -16.17 -10.57 -10.98
CA SER A 122 -17.04 -9.42 -11.34
C SER A 122 -16.34 -8.11 -11.77
N GLY A 123 -15.25 -8.19 -12.54
CA GLY A 123 -14.78 -7.07 -13.39
C GLY A 123 -13.98 -5.94 -12.71
N CYS A 124 -13.79 -5.96 -11.39
CA CYS A 124 -12.85 -5.06 -10.69
C CYS A 124 -12.32 -5.73 -9.42
N PRO A 125 -10.99 -5.87 -9.22
CA PRO A 125 -10.45 -6.54 -8.03
C PRO A 125 -10.60 -5.72 -6.72
N THR A 126 -10.98 -4.44 -6.81
CA THR A 126 -11.06 -3.51 -5.68
C THR A 126 -12.31 -3.68 -4.81
N SER A 127 -13.29 -4.50 -5.22
CA SER A 127 -14.63 -4.52 -4.62
C SER A 127 -15.01 -5.83 -3.88
N GLN A 128 -14.16 -6.85 -3.88
CA GLN A 128 -14.50 -8.17 -3.30
C GLN A 128 -13.78 -8.43 -1.96
N PRO A 129 -14.51 -8.81 -0.87
CA PRO A 129 -13.96 -9.03 0.48
C PRO A 129 -13.19 -10.35 0.63
N ASN A 130 -12.61 -10.85 -0.46
CA ASN A 130 -11.84 -12.08 -0.58
C ASN A 130 -10.90 -12.04 -1.81
N ASN A 131 -10.49 -10.85 -2.29
CA ASN A 131 -9.51 -10.76 -3.37
C ASN A 131 -8.16 -11.36 -2.92
N TYR A 132 -7.73 -12.39 -3.64
CA TYR A 132 -6.45 -13.07 -3.52
C TYR A 132 -5.62 -12.85 -4.79
N LEU A 133 -4.32 -13.09 -4.71
CA LEU A 133 -3.47 -13.09 -5.91
C LEU A 133 -3.37 -14.50 -6.48
N MET A 134 -3.35 -14.58 -7.79
CA MET A 134 -3.29 -15.81 -8.55
C MET A 134 -2.28 -15.66 -9.70
N ILE A 135 -1.84 -16.78 -10.24
CA ILE A 135 -1.22 -16.80 -11.57
C ILE A 135 -2.29 -16.96 -12.65
N SER A 136 -2.05 -16.35 -13.81
CA SER A 136 -2.83 -16.57 -15.03
C SER A 136 -1.94 -16.36 -16.25
N THR A 137 -2.28 -16.99 -17.37
CA THR A 137 -1.69 -16.76 -18.69
C THR A 137 -1.59 -15.26 -18.97
N CYS A 138 -0.40 -14.77 -19.31
CA CYS A 138 -0.18 -13.35 -19.58
C CYS A 138 -1.01 -12.86 -20.79
N PRO A 139 -1.56 -11.64 -20.76
CA PRO A 139 -2.28 -11.06 -21.90
C PRO A 139 -1.33 -10.64 -23.03
N ASP A 140 -1.77 -10.73 -24.28
CA ASP A 140 -1.00 -10.35 -25.48
C ASP A 140 -0.52 -8.88 -25.45
N ASP A 141 -1.30 -7.99 -24.84
CA ASP A 141 -0.88 -6.63 -24.46
C ASP A 141 -1.16 -6.41 -22.97
N PRO A 142 -0.11 -6.35 -22.13
CA PRO A 142 -0.26 -6.00 -20.71
C PRO A 142 -0.71 -4.56 -20.45
N SER A 143 -0.68 -3.65 -21.43
CA SER A 143 -0.92 -2.22 -21.25
C SER A 143 -2.31 -1.88 -20.72
N GLY A 144 -2.39 -1.38 -19.49
CA GLY A 144 -3.66 -1.08 -18.82
C GLY A 144 -4.42 -2.30 -18.29
N SER A 145 -3.83 -3.50 -18.40
CA SER A 145 -4.38 -4.74 -17.86
C SER A 145 -4.19 -4.85 -16.34
N PHE A 146 -4.88 -5.83 -15.74
CA PHE A 146 -4.66 -6.25 -14.35
C PHE A 146 -3.42 -7.14 -14.15
N ALA A 147 -2.54 -7.25 -15.15
CA ALA A 147 -1.22 -7.87 -15.02
C ALA A 147 -0.10 -6.85 -14.77
N GLN A 148 -0.38 -5.54 -14.85
CA GLN A 148 0.64 -4.49 -14.70
C GLN A 148 0.84 -4.04 -13.25
N TRP A 149 2.10 -3.99 -12.85
CA TRP A 149 2.60 -3.53 -11.57
C TRP A 149 3.57 -2.34 -11.75
N LYS A 150 3.84 -1.63 -10.64
CA LYS A 150 4.94 -0.69 -10.44
C LYS A 150 5.63 -1.10 -9.14
N HIS A 151 6.84 -1.67 -9.23
CA HIS A 151 7.73 -1.70 -8.07
C HIS A 151 8.49 -0.38 -7.99
N ASP A 152 8.75 0.08 -6.77
CA ASP A 152 9.75 1.11 -6.52
C ASP A 152 10.81 0.55 -5.57
N GLY A 153 12.05 0.45 -6.05
CA GLY A 153 13.17 -0.10 -5.28
C GLY A 153 13.57 0.77 -4.09
N SER A 154 13.09 2.02 -4.02
CA SER A 154 13.30 2.92 -2.88
C SER A 154 12.20 2.83 -1.81
N GLU A 155 10.96 2.56 -2.22
CA GLU A 155 9.80 2.48 -1.32
C GLU A 155 9.58 1.07 -0.75
N GLY A 156 10.08 0.02 -1.42
CA GLY A 156 9.94 -1.37 -0.97
C GLY A 156 8.53 -1.96 -1.16
N PHE A 157 7.70 -1.31 -1.98
CA PHE A 157 6.34 -1.71 -2.32
C PHE A 157 6.22 -2.13 -3.78
N ILE A 158 5.30 -3.06 -4.01
CA ILE A 158 4.88 -3.51 -5.34
C ILE A 158 3.42 -3.09 -5.50
N LEU A 159 3.21 -1.99 -6.24
CA LEU A 159 1.92 -1.35 -6.46
C LEU A 159 1.25 -1.94 -7.72
N HIS A 160 -0.01 -2.35 -7.63
CA HIS A 160 -0.79 -2.79 -8.78
C HIS A 160 -1.27 -1.56 -9.58
N ARG A 161 -0.83 -1.44 -10.84
CA ARG A 161 -0.90 -0.17 -11.62
C ARG A 161 -2.33 0.31 -11.83
N GLN A 162 -3.25 -0.60 -12.15
CA GLN A 162 -4.62 -0.27 -12.53
C GLN A 162 -5.56 -0.01 -11.34
N THR A 163 -5.12 -0.27 -10.09
CA THR A 163 -5.98 -0.12 -8.89
C THR A 163 -5.37 0.69 -7.76
N GLY A 164 -4.05 0.94 -7.76
CA GLY A 164 -3.36 1.61 -6.66
C GLY A 164 -3.26 0.78 -5.37
N LEU A 165 -3.65 -0.50 -5.39
CA LEU A 165 -3.46 -1.42 -4.27
C LEU A 165 -2.01 -1.89 -4.19
N VAL A 166 -1.51 -2.17 -2.99
CA VAL A 166 -0.16 -2.71 -2.78
C VAL A 166 -0.23 -4.22 -2.53
N LEU A 167 0.69 -4.98 -3.13
CA LEU A 167 0.95 -6.39 -2.86
C LEU A 167 1.09 -6.62 -1.34
N THR A 168 0.09 -7.27 -0.76
CA THR A 168 -0.04 -7.46 0.68
C THR A 168 -0.36 -8.92 0.97
N ALA A 169 0.43 -9.57 1.83
CA ALA A 169 0.10 -10.87 2.38
C ALA A 169 -0.62 -10.71 3.72
N LYS A 170 -1.69 -11.46 3.95
CA LYS A 170 -2.27 -11.59 5.28
C LYS A 170 -1.34 -12.41 6.19
N SER A 171 -1.41 -12.19 7.50
CA SER A 171 -0.55 -12.83 8.49
C SER A 171 -0.79 -14.34 8.67
N ASP A 172 -1.94 -14.82 8.21
CA ASP A 172 -2.41 -16.21 8.17
C ASP A 172 -2.17 -16.93 6.82
N ALA A 173 -1.67 -16.23 5.79
CA ALA A 173 -1.47 -16.75 4.42
C ALA A 173 -0.31 -17.77 4.26
N GLN A 174 0.03 -18.50 5.31
CA GLN A 174 0.85 -19.70 5.25
C GLN A 174 -0.04 -20.85 4.78
N GLY A 175 -0.06 -21.08 3.46
CA GLY A 175 -0.93 -22.11 2.89
C GLY A 175 -0.55 -23.49 3.39
N GLU A 176 -1.54 -24.22 3.92
CA GLU A 176 -1.38 -25.63 4.27
C GLU A 176 -1.19 -26.45 2.99
N ARG A 177 -0.20 -27.34 2.99
CA ARG A 177 0.05 -28.22 1.84
C ARG A 177 -1.10 -29.24 1.77
N GLY A 178 -1.92 -29.15 0.73
CA GLY A 178 -2.87 -30.20 0.37
C GLY A 178 -2.17 -31.55 0.26
N ALA A 179 -2.77 -32.58 0.86
CA ALA A 179 -2.18 -33.92 1.01
C ALA A 179 -2.45 -34.84 -0.20
#